data_AF-A0A091H881-F1
#
_entry.id   AF-A0A091H881-F1
#
_cell.length_a   1.000
_cell.length_b   1.000
_cell.length_c   1.000
_cell.angle_alpha   90.00
_cell.angle_beta   90.00
_cell.angle_gamma   90.00
#
_symmetry.space_group_name_H-M   'P 1'
#
loop_
_entity.id
_entity.type
_entity.pdbx_description
1 polymer ?
#
loop_
_entity_poly.entity_id
_entity_poly.type
_entity_poly.pdbx_seq_one_letter_code
_entity_poly.pdbx_strand_id
1 'polypeptide(L)'
;QPDLLNFKKGWMSILDEPGEWKKHWFVLTDSSLRYYRDSNAEEADDLDGEIDLRSCTDVTEFAVQRNYGFQIHTKDAVFTLSAMTSGIRRNWIEALRKNVRPVSAPDVTKLSDCNKENFRNCVPQKGSLQTEEQQRLGSGSERNSKGGHWKADGQRHAFDYVELSPLPQDPGHQGSLQRTKGSLRISDRTPKHEELERDLAVRSEERRKWFETPDGRVPNSAGPAGDSSRKTGELDLPTPPLSEDQRIRLNEEIEKKWLEVECLPLKDTRRGALTKGGHGDTNEALKKEVHSLRAQLESCRAQNESLAKSQGDGHVPRGYISREACERSLAEMESSHQQVMEELQRHHQRELERLRQEKERLLAEEAAATAAAIEALKKAHREEMNKELGRTRSFQQCSSISDALQKQHQLDVDSLKRELQVLSEQYSQKCLEIEELTQKAEEREQTLQRCQQEGKELLRKNQELQTRLSDEIEKLRSFISSRGSGDRSPHNNERSSCELEVLLRVKENELQYVKKEVQCLREELQMMQKDKRFASGKYQDVYAELNHIKVRSEREIEQLKEHLRLAMAALQEKESLCNSV
;
A
#
# COMPACT_ATOMS: atom_id res chain seq x y z
N GLN A 1 -14.48 -32.51 -1.02
CA GLN A 1 -13.61 -32.10 0.10
C GLN A 1 -14.40 -31.09 0.90
N PRO A 2 -14.71 -31.34 2.19
CA PRO A 2 -15.57 -30.45 2.97
C PRO A 2 -14.84 -29.16 3.36
N ASP A 3 -15.54 -28.03 3.30
CA ASP A 3 -14.94 -26.71 3.54
C ASP A 3 -14.66 -26.46 5.03
N LEU A 4 -13.41 -26.10 5.36
CA LEU A 4 -12.94 -25.79 6.72
C LEU A 4 -13.42 -24.43 7.25
N LEU A 5 -14.50 -23.86 6.69
CA LEU A 5 -14.76 -22.41 6.73
C LEU A 5 -15.44 -21.87 8.00
N ASN A 6 -15.99 -22.73 8.86
CA ASN A 6 -16.96 -22.31 9.89
C ASN A 6 -16.42 -22.22 11.33
N PHE A 7 -15.13 -22.49 11.57
CA PHE A 7 -14.50 -22.42 12.89
C PHE A 7 -14.30 -20.97 13.38
N LYS A 8 -15.37 -20.33 13.84
CA LYS A 8 -15.33 -18.99 14.43
C LYS A 8 -15.25 -19.08 15.96
N LYS A 9 -14.13 -18.65 16.53
CA LYS A 9 -13.92 -18.55 17.99
C LYS A 9 -13.88 -17.10 18.47
N GLY A 10 -14.09 -16.88 19.76
CA GLY A 10 -13.81 -15.59 20.40
C GLY A 10 -14.63 -15.28 21.66
N TRP A 11 -14.16 -14.33 22.45
CA TRP A 11 -14.85 -13.84 23.65
C TRP A 11 -16.15 -13.08 23.33
N MET A 12 -17.22 -13.40 24.06
CA MET A 12 -18.45 -12.62 24.16
C MET A 12 -18.99 -12.68 25.60
N SER A 13 -20.02 -11.89 25.91
CA SER A 13 -20.79 -12.04 27.15
C SER A 13 -22.19 -12.57 26.84
N ILE A 14 -22.68 -13.52 27.63
CA ILE A 14 -24.06 -13.99 27.61
C ILE A 14 -24.78 -13.47 28.86
N LEU A 15 -26.07 -13.17 28.70
CA LEU A 15 -26.98 -12.89 29.81
C LEU A 15 -27.46 -14.22 30.37
N ASP A 16 -27.26 -14.46 31.67
CA ASP A 16 -27.73 -15.67 32.34
C ASP A 16 -29.12 -15.49 33.01
N GLU A 17 -29.62 -16.55 33.65
CA GLU A 17 -30.95 -16.56 34.28
C GLU A 17 -31.15 -15.50 35.39
N PRO A 18 -30.19 -15.23 36.31
CA PRO A 18 -30.30 -14.10 37.23
C PRO A 18 -30.11 -12.72 36.58
N GLY A 19 -29.83 -12.64 35.27
CA GLY A 19 -29.68 -11.39 34.53
C GLY A 19 -28.29 -10.75 34.63
N GLU A 20 -27.27 -11.52 35.00
CA GLU A 20 -25.87 -11.10 35.01
C GLU A 20 -25.21 -11.34 33.65
N TRP A 21 -24.22 -10.51 33.32
CA TRP A 21 -23.45 -10.64 32.08
C TRP A 21 -22.16 -11.42 32.30
N LYS A 22 -22.16 -12.72 31.98
CA LYS A 22 -21.00 -13.60 32.14
C LYS A 22 -20.21 -13.72 30.83
N LYS A 23 -18.92 -13.39 30.90
CA LYS A 23 -17.98 -13.41 29.77
C LYS A 23 -17.44 -14.83 29.59
N HIS A 24 -17.66 -15.42 28.43
CA HIS A 24 -17.21 -16.77 28.09
C HIS A 24 -16.46 -16.78 26.74
N TRP A 25 -15.64 -17.80 26.53
CA TRP A 25 -14.98 -18.09 25.26
C TRP A 25 -15.91 -18.92 24.38
N PHE A 26 -16.39 -18.35 23.27
CA PHE A 26 -17.35 -18.99 22.37
C PHE A 26 -16.67 -19.67 21.18
N VAL A 27 -17.19 -20.83 20.80
CA VAL A 27 -16.69 -21.68 19.72
C VAL A 27 -17.87 -22.10 18.82
N LEU A 28 -17.89 -21.56 17.60
CA LEU A 28 -18.84 -21.95 16.57
C LEU A 28 -18.38 -23.24 15.87
N THR A 29 -19.29 -24.19 15.74
CA THR A 29 -19.14 -25.39 14.91
C THR A 29 -20.17 -25.39 13.77
N ASP A 30 -20.25 -26.49 13.02
CA ASP A 30 -21.19 -26.67 11.91
C ASP A 30 -22.67 -26.71 12.35
N SER A 31 -22.91 -27.00 13.62
CA SER A 31 -24.26 -27.31 14.12
C SER A 31 -24.54 -26.83 15.55
N SER A 32 -23.55 -26.30 16.27
CA SER A 32 -23.74 -25.70 17.59
C SER A 32 -22.79 -24.55 17.90
N LEU A 33 -23.16 -23.72 18.86
CA LEU A 33 -22.33 -22.69 19.47
C LEU A 33 -22.03 -23.10 20.91
N ARG A 34 -20.81 -23.58 21.18
CA ARG A 34 -20.33 -23.93 22.53
C ARG A 34 -19.73 -22.71 23.22
N TYR A 35 -19.73 -22.73 24.55
CA TYR A 35 -18.99 -21.76 25.35
C TYR A 35 -18.32 -22.38 26.58
N TYR A 36 -17.16 -21.81 26.90
CA TYR A 36 -16.21 -22.27 27.91
C TYR A 36 -15.78 -21.09 28.80
N ARG A 37 -15.29 -21.34 30.02
CA ARG A 37 -14.78 -20.29 30.93
C ARG A 37 -13.65 -19.48 30.30
N ASP A 38 -12.74 -20.19 29.65
CA ASP A 38 -11.56 -19.65 28.98
C ASP A 38 -11.06 -20.61 27.87
N SER A 39 -9.88 -20.33 27.33
CA SER A 39 -9.28 -21.14 26.26
C SER A 39 -8.65 -22.45 26.74
N ASN A 40 -8.33 -22.60 28.03
CA ASN A 40 -7.79 -23.83 28.59
C ASN A 40 -8.92 -24.81 28.95
N ALA A 41 -10.09 -24.29 29.32
CA ALA A 41 -11.32 -25.07 29.39
C ALA A 41 -11.74 -25.62 28.01
N GLU A 42 -11.48 -24.90 26.90
CA GLU A 42 -11.65 -25.47 25.54
C GLU A 42 -10.66 -26.63 25.28
N GLU A 43 -9.39 -26.49 25.65
CA GLU A 43 -8.37 -27.55 25.47
C GLU A 43 -8.66 -28.80 26.32
N ALA A 44 -9.39 -28.66 27.43
CA ALA A 44 -9.83 -29.74 28.31
C ALA A 44 -11.25 -30.29 28.00
N ASP A 45 -11.97 -29.67 27.06
CA ASP A 45 -13.40 -29.84 26.75
C ASP A 45 -14.35 -29.72 27.98
N ASP A 46 -13.97 -28.88 28.95
CA ASP A 46 -14.77 -28.51 30.14
C ASP A 46 -15.76 -27.39 29.78
N LEU A 47 -16.82 -27.78 29.08
CA LEU A 47 -17.85 -26.88 28.55
C LEU A 47 -18.79 -26.34 29.64
N ASP A 48 -19.01 -25.02 29.64
CA ASP A 48 -20.01 -24.38 30.50
C ASP A 48 -21.43 -24.43 29.87
N GLY A 49 -21.51 -24.54 28.54
CA GLY A 49 -22.77 -24.77 27.86
C GLY A 49 -22.70 -24.81 26.34
N GLU A 50 -23.81 -25.23 25.73
CA GLU A 50 -23.94 -25.40 24.29
C GLU A 50 -25.32 -24.92 23.82
N ILE A 51 -25.34 -24.12 22.75
CA ILE A 51 -26.56 -23.69 22.06
C ILE A 51 -26.64 -24.46 20.74
N ASP A 52 -27.60 -25.37 20.62
CA ASP A 52 -27.87 -26.09 19.37
C ASP A 52 -28.36 -25.11 18.29
N LEU A 53 -27.67 -25.08 17.14
CA LEU A 53 -28.04 -24.22 16.02
C LEU A 53 -29.02 -24.91 15.05
N ARG A 54 -29.28 -26.22 15.21
CA ARG A 54 -30.32 -26.96 14.47
C ARG A 54 -31.73 -26.62 14.96
N SER A 55 -31.86 -26.14 16.20
CA SER A 55 -33.10 -25.62 16.78
C SER A 55 -33.24 -24.08 16.64
N CYS A 56 -32.20 -23.39 16.16
CA CYS A 56 -32.23 -21.94 15.93
C CYS A 56 -33.22 -21.55 14.81
N THR A 57 -34.03 -20.52 15.04
CA THR A 57 -35.07 -20.02 14.14
C THR A 57 -34.69 -18.68 13.49
N ASP A 58 -34.14 -17.74 14.26
CA ASP A 58 -33.55 -16.48 13.77
C ASP A 58 -32.46 -15.96 14.75
N VAL A 59 -31.62 -15.06 14.26
CA VAL A 59 -30.65 -14.30 15.06
C VAL A 59 -30.86 -12.81 14.80
N THR A 60 -31.29 -12.06 15.82
CA THR A 60 -31.68 -10.64 15.70
C THR A 60 -30.70 -9.70 16.41
N GLU A 61 -30.63 -8.44 15.99
CA GLU A 61 -29.93 -7.40 16.77
C GLU A 61 -30.77 -6.99 17.98
N PHE A 62 -30.15 -6.81 19.15
CA PHE A 62 -30.85 -6.48 20.40
C PHE A 62 -30.13 -5.37 21.16
N ALA A 63 -30.86 -4.38 21.67
CA ALA A 63 -30.27 -3.24 22.37
C ALA A 63 -29.98 -3.59 23.85
N VAL A 64 -28.72 -3.49 24.27
CA VAL A 64 -28.30 -3.72 25.67
C VAL A 64 -27.47 -2.54 26.19
N GLN A 65 -27.50 -2.32 27.51
CA GLN A 65 -27.14 -1.04 28.12
C GLN A 65 -25.69 -0.55 27.91
N ARG A 66 -24.72 -1.46 27.66
CA ARG A 66 -23.28 -1.13 27.61
C ARG A 66 -22.49 -1.80 26.47
N ASN A 67 -23.12 -2.64 25.66
CA ASN A 67 -22.47 -3.47 24.63
C ASN A 67 -23.37 -3.60 23.40
N TYR A 68 -22.86 -4.18 22.32
CA TYR A 68 -23.63 -4.45 21.11
C TYR A 68 -24.28 -5.82 21.21
N GLY A 69 -25.54 -5.83 21.66
CA GLY A 69 -26.33 -7.03 21.91
C GLY A 69 -26.93 -7.67 20.66
N PHE A 70 -27.19 -8.96 20.75
CA PHE A 70 -27.93 -9.76 19.76
C PHE A 70 -28.61 -10.94 20.46
N GLN A 71 -29.68 -11.47 19.87
CA GLN A 71 -30.42 -12.61 20.39
C GLN A 71 -30.38 -13.77 19.41
N ILE A 72 -30.10 -14.97 19.92
CA ILE A 72 -30.24 -16.24 19.22
C ILE A 72 -31.56 -16.84 19.69
N HIS A 73 -32.54 -16.92 18.79
CA HIS A 73 -33.85 -17.53 19.08
C HIS A 73 -33.77 -19.00 18.68
N THR A 74 -33.97 -19.91 19.62
CA THR A 74 -34.22 -21.33 19.32
C THR A 74 -35.70 -21.65 19.52
N LYS A 75 -36.09 -22.90 19.24
CA LYS A 75 -37.47 -23.38 19.50
C LYS A 75 -37.85 -23.35 20.98
N ASP A 76 -36.85 -23.46 21.86
CA ASP A 76 -37.03 -23.76 23.28
C ASP A 76 -36.55 -22.63 24.21
N ALA A 77 -35.65 -21.74 23.73
CA ALA A 77 -35.08 -20.65 24.50
C ALA A 77 -34.65 -19.44 23.64
N VAL A 78 -34.43 -18.28 24.27
CA VAL A 78 -33.85 -17.09 23.62
C VAL A 78 -32.58 -16.67 24.36
N PHE A 79 -31.43 -16.89 23.75
CA PHE A 79 -30.13 -16.56 24.33
C PHE A 79 -29.74 -15.13 23.96
N THR A 80 -29.60 -14.25 24.95
CA THR A 80 -29.18 -12.86 24.72
C THR A 80 -27.67 -12.74 24.93
N LEU A 81 -26.93 -12.50 23.85
CA LEU A 81 -25.48 -12.33 23.84
C LEU A 81 -25.12 -10.86 23.59
N SER A 82 -23.91 -10.45 23.97
CA SER A 82 -23.38 -9.13 23.66
C SER A 82 -21.88 -9.13 23.38
N ALA A 83 -21.49 -8.24 22.47
CA ALA A 83 -20.12 -8.06 22.02
C ALA A 83 -19.63 -6.63 22.30
N MET A 84 -18.34 -6.47 22.59
CA MET A 84 -17.70 -5.16 22.85
C MET A 84 -17.78 -4.18 21.67
N THR A 85 -18.01 -4.65 20.43
CA THR A 85 -18.13 -3.78 19.25
C THR A 85 -19.22 -4.25 18.29
N SER A 86 -19.83 -3.30 17.58
CA SER A 86 -20.83 -3.56 16.52
C SER A 86 -20.28 -4.40 15.37
N GLY A 87 -18.96 -4.33 15.11
CA GLY A 87 -18.28 -5.17 14.13
C GLY A 87 -18.18 -6.63 14.58
N ILE A 88 -17.83 -6.88 15.85
CA ILE A 88 -17.84 -8.24 16.42
C ILE A 88 -19.27 -8.79 16.42
N ARG A 89 -20.27 -8.00 16.87
CA ARG A 89 -21.69 -8.39 16.81
C ARG A 89 -22.10 -8.83 15.40
N ARG A 90 -21.98 -7.95 14.40
CA ARG A 90 -22.39 -8.25 13.02
C ARG A 90 -21.73 -9.51 12.49
N ASN A 91 -20.43 -9.67 12.72
CA ASN A 91 -19.71 -10.85 12.25
C ASN A 91 -20.08 -12.15 12.98
N TRP A 92 -20.56 -12.10 14.24
CA TRP A 92 -21.20 -13.26 14.89
C TRP A 92 -22.60 -13.54 14.34
N ILE A 93 -23.45 -12.52 14.16
CA ILE A 93 -24.79 -12.68 13.55
C ILE A 93 -24.68 -13.28 12.15
N GLU A 94 -23.77 -12.78 11.30
CA GLU A 94 -23.51 -13.32 9.97
C GLU A 94 -23.04 -14.78 9.99
N ALA A 95 -22.13 -15.13 10.90
CA ALA A 95 -21.61 -16.50 11.01
C ALA A 95 -22.67 -17.47 11.52
N LEU A 96 -23.51 -17.05 12.47
CA LEU A 96 -24.62 -17.83 12.97
C LEU A 96 -25.69 -18.01 11.89
N ARG A 97 -26.14 -16.93 11.23
CA ARG A 97 -27.10 -17.00 10.11
C ARG A 97 -26.63 -17.84 8.92
N LYS A 98 -25.31 -18.02 8.73
CA LYS A 98 -24.74 -18.94 7.72
C LYS A 98 -24.81 -20.42 8.13
N ASN A 99 -24.90 -20.73 9.42
CA ASN A 99 -25.09 -22.09 9.93
C ASN A 99 -26.57 -22.42 10.17
N VAL A 100 -27.43 -21.41 10.43
CA VAL A 100 -28.90 -21.54 10.42
C VAL A 100 -29.38 -21.79 9.00
N ARG A 101 -29.39 -23.06 8.59
CA ARG A 101 -30.01 -23.49 7.32
C ARG A 101 -31.53 -23.27 7.41
N PRO A 102 -32.19 -22.65 6.42
CA PRO A 102 -33.64 -22.50 6.45
C PRO A 102 -34.36 -23.84 6.53
N VAL A 103 -35.13 -24.06 7.61
CA VAL A 103 -36.04 -25.20 7.76
C VAL A 103 -37.30 -24.92 6.93
N SER A 104 -37.13 -24.90 5.60
CA SER A 104 -38.18 -24.64 4.62
C SER A 104 -37.78 -25.16 3.24
N ALA A 105 -37.56 -26.47 3.15
CA ALA A 105 -37.78 -27.19 1.89
C ALA A 105 -39.29 -27.49 1.81
N PRO A 106 -40.01 -27.11 0.73
CA PRO A 106 -41.41 -27.47 0.58
C PRO A 106 -41.55 -28.99 0.37
N ASP A 107 -42.45 -29.63 1.11
CA ASP A 107 -42.76 -31.06 0.97
C ASP A 107 -43.41 -31.34 -0.39
N VAL A 108 -42.64 -31.97 -1.29
CA VAL A 108 -43.13 -32.48 -2.57
C VAL A 108 -42.49 -33.84 -2.87
N THR A 109 -42.71 -34.85 -2.02
CA THR A 109 -43.00 -36.24 -2.50
C THR A 109 -43.38 -37.19 -1.34
N LYS A 110 -44.70 -37.33 -1.11
CA LYS A 110 -45.27 -38.59 -0.60
C LYS A 110 -46.13 -39.23 -1.68
N LEU A 111 -45.58 -40.26 -2.32
CA LEU A 111 -46.15 -41.27 -3.24
C LEU A 111 -44.95 -41.83 -4.04
N SER A 112 -44.68 -43.13 -4.17
CA SER A 112 -45.16 -44.31 -3.44
C SER A 112 -44.09 -45.43 -3.55
N ASP A 113 -44.20 -46.50 -2.77
CA ASP A 113 -43.26 -47.63 -2.75
C ASP A 113 -43.11 -48.37 -4.11
N CYS A 114 -41.90 -48.87 -4.42
CA CYS A 114 -41.61 -50.31 -4.69
C CYS A 114 -40.27 -50.59 -5.43
N ASN A 115 -39.33 -51.23 -4.73
CA ASN A 115 -38.56 -52.44 -5.12
C ASN A 115 -37.65 -52.53 -6.39
N LYS A 116 -36.58 -53.34 -6.20
CA LYS A 116 -35.80 -54.20 -7.14
C LYS A 116 -34.52 -53.67 -7.86
N GLU A 117 -33.40 -54.26 -7.41
CA GLU A 117 -32.41 -55.04 -8.20
C GLU A 117 -31.22 -54.41 -8.96
N ASN A 118 -30.03 -54.74 -8.43
CA ASN A 118 -28.86 -55.34 -9.11
C ASN A 118 -27.82 -54.48 -9.88
N PHE A 119 -26.61 -54.46 -9.29
CA PHE A 119 -25.30 -54.77 -9.89
C PHE A 119 -25.04 -54.45 -11.39
N ARG A 120 -24.06 -53.58 -11.66
CA ARG A 120 -22.65 -54.00 -11.90
C ARG A 120 -21.65 -52.84 -12.08
N ASN A 121 -20.38 -53.19 -11.87
CA ASN A 121 -19.18 -52.36 -12.03
C ASN A 121 -18.91 -52.03 -13.51
N CYS A 122 -18.25 -50.90 -13.82
CA CYS A 122 -16.84 -50.88 -14.30
C CYS A 122 -16.30 -49.47 -14.64
N VAL A 123 -14.98 -49.35 -14.57
CA VAL A 123 -14.08 -48.20 -14.83
C VAL A 123 -12.78 -48.81 -15.43
N PRO A 124 -11.90 -48.14 -16.24
CA PRO A 124 -11.89 -46.78 -16.82
C PRO A 124 -12.04 -46.86 -18.38
N GLN A 125 -11.32 -46.24 -19.35
CA GLN A 125 -10.13 -45.36 -19.40
C GLN A 125 -9.97 -44.57 -20.73
N LYS A 126 -9.30 -43.40 -20.64
CA LYS A 126 -8.50 -42.62 -21.62
C LYS A 126 -8.69 -42.75 -23.16
N GLY A 127 -8.72 -41.59 -23.82
CA GLY A 127 -8.29 -41.38 -25.23
C GLY A 127 -9.01 -40.21 -25.93
N SER A 128 -8.40 -39.49 -26.90
CA SER A 128 -7.34 -38.46 -26.80
C SER A 128 -7.14 -37.77 -28.18
N LEU A 129 -6.75 -36.48 -28.21
CA LEU A 129 -6.28 -35.67 -29.36
C LEU A 129 -7.30 -34.98 -30.32
N GLN A 130 -6.84 -33.82 -30.84
CA GLN A 130 -7.27 -32.98 -31.99
C GLN A 130 -8.65 -32.26 -31.88
N THR A 131 -8.88 -30.96 -32.20
CA THR A 131 -8.21 -29.86 -32.97
C THR A 131 -8.81 -29.62 -34.37
N GLU A 132 -8.81 -28.35 -34.82
CA GLU A 132 -9.46 -27.78 -36.05
C GLU A 132 -11.01 -27.68 -36.02
N GLU A 133 -11.69 -26.86 -36.84
CA GLU A 133 -11.59 -25.40 -37.08
C GLU A 133 -12.85 -24.92 -37.87
N GLN A 134 -13.03 -23.58 -38.04
CA GLN A 134 -13.72 -22.93 -39.17
C GLN A 134 -15.25 -23.10 -39.49
N GLN A 135 -15.94 -21.95 -39.44
CA GLN A 135 -17.02 -21.47 -40.37
C GLN A 135 -18.46 -22.05 -40.25
N ARG A 136 -19.56 -21.36 -40.66
CA ARG A 136 -19.92 -19.93 -40.89
C ARG A 136 -21.48 -19.79 -41.04
N LEU A 137 -22.01 -18.57 -40.87
CA LEU A 137 -23.38 -18.09 -41.25
C LEU A 137 -24.57 -18.68 -40.42
N GLY A 138 -25.70 -17.97 -40.23
CA GLY A 138 -25.97 -16.54 -40.46
C GLY A 138 -27.47 -16.15 -40.50
N SER A 139 -27.77 -14.89 -40.12
CA SER A 139 -29.04 -14.14 -40.31
C SER A 139 -30.28 -14.48 -39.45
N GLY A 140 -31.01 -13.43 -39.01
CA GLY A 140 -32.32 -13.54 -38.34
C GLY A 140 -32.75 -12.26 -37.60
N SER A 141 -33.92 -11.70 -37.95
CA SER A 141 -34.55 -10.51 -37.31
C SER A 141 -36.09 -10.66 -37.44
N GLU A 142 -36.98 -9.94 -36.73
CA GLU A 142 -36.81 -8.73 -35.91
C GLU A 142 -37.99 -8.54 -34.94
N ARG A 143 -37.79 -7.85 -33.79
CA ARG A 143 -38.63 -6.70 -33.33
C ARG A 143 -38.35 -6.20 -31.90
N ASN A 144 -38.38 -4.86 -31.79
CA ASN A 144 -38.69 -4.03 -30.61
C ASN A 144 -39.87 -4.57 -29.76
N SER A 145 -40.07 -4.26 -28.47
CA SER A 145 -39.67 -3.06 -27.70
C SER A 145 -39.96 -3.16 -26.18
N LYS A 146 -39.33 -2.28 -25.37
CA LYS A 146 -39.57 -1.99 -23.91
C LYS A 146 -39.20 -3.12 -22.91
N GLY A 147 -38.63 -2.82 -21.73
CA GLY A 147 -38.06 -1.54 -21.24
C GLY A 147 -37.90 -1.47 -19.71
N GLY A 148 -36.71 -1.05 -19.22
CA GLY A 148 -36.34 -0.94 -17.79
C GLY A 148 -35.48 -2.13 -17.31
N HIS A 149 -34.52 -1.99 -16.38
CA HIS A 149 -34.02 -0.80 -15.66
C HIS A 149 -32.54 -0.99 -15.23
N TRP A 150 -31.84 0.13 -14.96
CA TRP A 150 -30.51 0.29 -14.33
C TRP A 150 -30.26 -0.58 -13.07
N LYS A 151 -29.04 -0.89 -12.58
CA LYS A 151 -27.59 -0.66 -12.90
C LYS A 151 -26.81 -1.82 -12.18
N ALA A 152 -25.74 -2.40 -12.71
CA ALA A 152 -24.31 -2.00 -12.66
C ALA A 152 -23.67 -1.82 -11.27
N ASP A 153 -22.48 -2.43 -11.12
CA ASP A 153 -21.37 -2.19 -10.17
C ASP A 153 -21.63 -2.23 -8.64
N GLY A 154 -20.65 -2.54 -7.78
CA GLY A 154 -19.28 -2.99 -8.03
C GLY A 154 -18.20 -2.04 -7.48
N GLN A 155 -17.45 -2.52 -6.48
CA GLN A 155 -16.22 -1.90 -5.92
C GLN A 155 -16.43 -0.60 -5.10
N ARG A 156 -15.76 -0.37 -3.96
CA ARG A 156 -14.40 -0.62 -3.41
C ARG A 156 -13.46 0.60 -3.30
N HIS A 157 -13.65 1.38 -2.22
CA HIS A 157 -12.65 2.26 -1.54
C HIS A 157 -12.20 3.52 -2.36
N ALA A 158 -11.44 4.54 -1.88
CA ALA A 158 -10.53 4.66 -0.73
C ALA A 158 -10.11 6.13 -0.37
N PHE A 159 -9.30 6.25 0.71
CA PHE A 159 -8.30 7.27 1.12
C PHE A 159 -8.76 8.64 1.74
N ASP A 160 -7.93 9.33 2.55
CA ASP A 160 -7.16 8.92 3.76
C ASP A 160 -6.68 10.16 4.59
N TYR A 161 -6.09 9.98 5.80
CA TYR A 161 -5.25 10.98 6.49
C TYR A 161 -4.19 10.34 7.42
N VAL A 162 -3.12 11.08 7.78
CA VAL A 162 -1.93 10.59 8.50
C VAL A 162 -1.48 11.56 9.59
N GLU A 163 -1.00 11.06 10.74
CA GLU A 163 -0.32 11.84 11.78
C GLU A 163 0.76 10.99 12.50
N LEU A 164 1.84 11.64 12.99
CA LEU A 164 3.02 11.01 13.63
C LEU A 164 3.64 11.94 14.68
N SER A 165 4.07 11.41 15.84
CA SER A 165 4.97 12.09 16.83
C SER A 165 5.42 11.12 17.97
N PRO A 166 6.40 11.46 18.84
CA PRO A 166 7.57 10.57 19.03
C PRO A 166 7.89 10.10 20.48
N LEU A 167 9.11 9.54 20.67
CA LEU A 167 9.65 8.95 21.90
C LEU A 167 10.03 9.94 23.04
N PRO A 168 10.05 9.45 24.30
CA PRO A 168 11.01 9.83 25.36
C PRO A 168 12.20 8.84 25.47
N GLN A 169 13.24 9.20 26.24
CA GLN A 169 14.53 8.49 26.30
C GLN A 169 14.80 7.71 27.62
N ASP A 170 15.85 6.87 27.53
CA ASP A 170 16.69 6.17 28.53
C ASP A 170 17.03 6.96 29.83
N PRO A 171 17.58 6.37 30.94
CA PRO A 171 18.85 5.60 30.92
C PRO A 171 19.04 4.40 31.90
N GLY A 172 19.93 3.46 31.55
CA GLY A 172 20.43 2.41 32.47
C GLY A 172 21.75 1.70 32.08
N HIS A 173 22.91 2.26 32.45
CA HIS A 173 24.24 1.59 32.41
C HIS A 173 24.31 0.37 33.38
N GLN A 174 25.25 -0.59 33.35
CA GLN A 174 26.65 -0.69 32.86
C GLN A 174 26.99 -2.21 32.66
N GLY A 175 28.10 -2.67 32.06
CA GLY A 175 29.33 -2.02 31.59
C GLY A 175 30.25 -2.99 30.81
N SER A 176 31.46 -2.55 30.41
CA SER A 176 32.40 -3.28 29.54
C SER A 176 33.87 -3.08 29.94
N LEU A 177 34.68 -4.15 29.89
CA LEU A 177 36.16 -4.19 29.80
C LEU A 177 36.55 -5.56 29.19
N GLN A 178 37.11 -5.71 27.98
CA GLN A 178 38.38 -5.26 27.37
C GLN A 178 39.63 -6.14 27.63
N ARG A 179 40.17 -6.71 26.52
CA ARG A 179 41.62 -6.83 26.14
C ARG A 179 42.54 -7.83 26.90
N THR A 180 43.55 -8.50 26.29
CA THR A 180 43.91 -8.75 24.86
C THR A 180 44.93 -9.92 24.70
N LYS A 181 44.93 -10.56 23.51
CA LYS A 181 46.04 -11.31 22.84
C LYS A 181 46.64 -12.53 23.56
N GLY A 182 47.00 -13.64 22.89
CA GLY A 182 46.93 -14.06 21.47
C GLY A 182 47.45 -15.52 21.36
N SER A 183 47.69 -16.16 20.20
CA SER A 183 47.50 -15.79 18.78
C SER A 183 47.84 -17.01 17.89
N LEU A 184 47.00 -17.43 16.94
CA LEU A 184 47.46 -17.94 15.62
C LEU A 184 46.34 -18.02 14.54
N ARG A 185 46.52 -17.22 13.47
CA ARG A 185 45.95 -17.30 12.09
C ARG A 185 44.44 -17.50 11.84
N ILE A 186 43.87 -16.55 11.09
CA ILE A 186 42.51 -16.50 10.50
C ILE A 186 42.66 -16.13 9.00
N SER A 187 41.55 -16.19 8.25
CA SER A 187 41.20 -15.48 6.99
C SER A 187 41.31 -16.26 5.66
N ASP A 188 40.51 -16.01 4.63
CA ASP A 188 39.59 -14.87 4.34
C ASP A 188 38.24 -15.29 3.72
N ARG A 189 37.12 -14.63 4.11
CA ARG A 189 35.96 -14.34 3.22
C ARG A 189 34.85 -13.38 3.73
N THR A 190 35.14 -12.38 4.56
CA THR A 190 34.13 -11.42 5.06
C THR A 190 34.36 -9.90 4.84
N PRO A 191 34.75 -9.39 3.64
CA PRO A 191 34.85 -7.92 3.43
C PRO A 191 33.48 -7.25 3.17
N LYS A 192 32.65 -7.84 2.31
CA LYS A 192 31.52 -7.14 1.65
C LYS A 192 30.37 -6.75 2.59
N HIS A 193 30.16 -7.44 3.72
CA HIS A 193 29.08 -7.10 4.67
C HIS A 193 29.43 -5.87 5.51
N GLU A 194 30.59 -5.89 6.18
CA GLU A 194 31.11 -4.75 6.95
C GLU A 194 31.30 -3.51 6.05
N GLU A 195 31.57 -3.71 4.76
CA GLU A 195 31.64 -2.64 3.76
C GLU A 195 30.27 -2.00 3.50
N LEU A 196 29.23 -2.80 3.29
CA LEU A 196 27.85 -2.29 3.14
C LEU A 196 27.35 -1.61 4.42
N GLU A 197 27.72 -2.11 5.60
CA GLU A 197 27.40 -1.47 6.88
C GLU A 197 28.16 -0.15 7.10
N ARG A 198 29.45 -0.10 6.76
CA ARG A 198 30.23 1.15 6.75
C ARG A 198 29.64 2.16 5.77
N ASP A 199 29.27 1.74 4.57
CA ASP A 199 28.72 2.61 3.53
C ASP A 199 27.29 3.07 3.85
N LEU A 200 26.48 2.23 4.54
CA LEU A 200 25.21 2.64 5.14
C LEU A 200 25.40 3.64 6.29
N ALA A 201 26.40 3.44 7.14
CA ALA A 201 26.73 4.37 8.22
C ALA A 201 27.16 5.73 7.66
N VAL A 202 28.09 5.76 6.68
CA VAL A 202 28.50 6.97 5.96
C VAL A 202 27.31 7.64 5.30
N ARG A 203 26.47 6.91 4.54
CA ARG A 203 25.24 7.46 3.92
C ARG A 203 24.14 7.83 4.93
N SER A 204 24.30 7.53 6.23
CA SER A 204 23.46 8.08 7.31
C SER A 204 24.06 9.34 7.91
N GLU A 205 25.38 9.41 8.02
CA GLU A 205 26.14 10.50 8.63
C GLU A 205 26.36 11.68 7.68
N GLU A 206 26.48 11.42 6.37
CA GLU A 206 26.38 12.45 5.33
C GLU A 206 25.00 13.12 5.36
N ARG A 207 23.92 12.33 5.48
CA ARG A 207 22.56 12.88 5.65
C ARG A 207 22.42 13.69 6.93
N ARG A 208 23.01 13.23 8.05
CA ARG A 208 23.06 14.01 9.29
C ARG A 208 23.78 15.34 9.08
N LYS A 209 24.96 15.31 8.43
CA LYS A 209 25.74 16.52 8.09
C LYS A 209 24.98 17.48 7.18
N TRP A 210 24.23 17.00 6.19
CA TRP A 210 23.34 17.83 5.36
C TRP A 210 22.27 18.60 6.14
N PHE A 211 21.90 18.15 7.35
CA PHE A 211 21.01 18.88 8.27
C PHE A 211 21.75 19.62 9.40
N GLU A 212 23.05 19.36 9.61
CA GLU A 212 23.88 19.99 10.65
C GLU A 212 24.78 21.11 10.11
N THR A 213 24.98 21.25 8.79
CA THR A 213 25.73 22.35 8.17
C THR A 213 24.84 23.57 7.90
N PRO A 214 25.08 24.73 8.54
CA PRO A 214 24.66 26.02 7.98
C PRO A 214 25.38 26.25 6.65
N ASP A 215 24.75 27.01 5.76
CA ASP A 215 25.16 27.13 4.36
C ASP A 215 26.58 27.71 4.15
N GLY A 216 27.17 27.39 3.00
CA GLY A 216 28.60 27.48 2.73
C GLY A 216 29.18 28.90 2.77
N ARG A 217 30.14 29.13 3.68
CA ARG A 217 31.03 30.30 3.62
C ARG A 217 31.97 30.18 2.42
N VAL A 218 31.61 30.83 1.31
CA VAL A 218 32.58 31.17 0.25
C VAL A 218 33.63 32.14 0.83
N PRO A 219 34.94 31.86 0.70
CA PRO A 219 35.97 32.79 1.13
C PRO A 219 36.30 33.80 0.03
N ASN A 220 36.10 35.10 0.26
CA ASN A 220 36.69 36.13 -0.60
C ASN A 220 37.07 37.44 0.13
N SER A 221 38.35 37.77 -0.04
CA SER A 221 39.09 39.02 0.15
C SER A 221 38.37 40.36 0.38
N ALA A 222 38.82 41.06 1.43
CA ALA A 222 39.01 42.53 1.57
C ALA A 222 37.83 43.53 1.38
N GLY A 223 37.75 44.50 2.31
CA GLY A 223 36.88 45.70 2.22
C GLY A 223 37.61 46.94 1.63
N PRO A 224 37.39 48.20 2.09
CA PRO A 224 36.78 48.60 3.38
C PRO A 224 35.83 49.84 3.37
N ALA A 225 35.42 50.23 4.58
CA ALA A 225 34.92 51.56 5.03
C ALA A 225 33.45 51.96 4.69
N GLY A 226 32.71 52.64 5.58
CA GLY A 226 32.93 52.98 7.01
C GLY A 226 31.57 53.23 7.68
N ASP A 227 31.29 52.78 8.91
CA ASP A 227 31.82 53.20 10.23
C ASP A 227 30.85 54.14 10.99
N SER A 228 30.11 53.57 11.95
CA SER A 228 29.67 54.18 13.23
C SER A 228 28.91 53.09 14.03
N SER A 229 29.41 52.53 15.14
CA SER A 229 29.59 53.15 16.47
C SER A 229 28.23 53.32 17.21
N ARG A 230 27.90 52.64 18.33
CA ARG A 230 28.68 51.83 19.31
C ARG A 230 27.79 50.83 20.11
N LYS A 231 28.45 49.82 20.72
CA LYS A 231 28.17 49.05 21.98
C LYS A 231 26.82 49.29 22.70
N THR A 232 26.08 48.30 23.21
CA THR A 232 26.41 47.05 23.96
C THR A 232 25.22 46.08 23.80
N GLY A 233 25.28 44.75 23.87
CA GLY A 233 26.33 43.83 24.29
C GLY A 233 25.80 42.74 25.24
N GLU A 234 24.79 41.98 24.79
CA GLU A 234 24.37 40.69 25.36
C GLU A 234 24.44 39.59 24.29
N LEU A 235 24.29 38.34 24.72
CA LEU A 235 24.52 37.14 23.91
C LEU A 235 23.18 36.55 23.44
N ASP A 236 22.70 36.96 22.26
CA ASP A 236 21.50 36.37 21.65
C ASP A 236 21.75 34.90 21.26
N LEU A 237 21.31 33.99 22.12
CA LEU A 237 21.01 32.61 21.73
C LEU A 237 19.82 32.60 20.75
N PRO A 238 19.66 31.56 19.90
CA PRO A 238 18.44 31.38 19.13
C PRO A 238 17.22 31.39 20.05
N THR A 239 16.25 32.27 19.77
CA THR A 239 15.06 32.47 20.61
C THR A 239 14.35 31.13 20.83
N PRO A 240 14.05 30.72 22.07
CA PRO A 240 13.33 29.48 22.33
C PRO A 240 11.99 29.45 21.56
N PRO A 241 11.57 28.29 21.02
CA PRO A 241 10.27 28.18 20.40
C PRO A 241 9.19 28.56 21.42
N LEU A 242 8.33 29.52 21.05
CA LEU A 242 7.32 30.10 21.95
C LEU A 242 6.51 28.99 22.65
N SER A 243 6.39 29.08 23.97
CA SER A 243 5.57 28.17 24.76
C SER A 243 4.13 28.12 24.23
N GLU A 244 3.45 27.01 24.39
CA GLU A 244 2.06 26.84 23.94
C GLU A 244 1.16 27.96 24.48
N ASP A 245 1.31 28.35 25.75
CA ASP A 245 0.59 29.50 26.34
C ASP A 245 0.88 30.85 25.66
N GLN A 246 2.12 31.06 25.18
CA GLN A 246 2.48 32.28 24.44
C GLN A 246 1.87 32.25 23.03
N ARG A 247 1.80 31.07 22.43
CA ARG A 247 1.22 30.82 21.09
C ARG A 247 -0.30 30.97 21.09
N ILE A 248 -0.95 30.48 22.15
CA ILE A 248 -2.39 30.66 22.42
C ILE A 248 -2.70 32.14 22.59
N ARG A 249 -2.00 32.86 23.49
CA ARG A 249 -2.24 34.32 23.67
C ARG A 249 -2.00 35.14 22.41
N LEU A 250 -1.01 34.77 21.59
CA LEU A 250 -0.78 35.43 20.29
C LEU A 250 -1.94 35.16 19.32
N ASN A 251 -2.48 33.94 19.26
CA ASN A 251 -3.69 33.64 18.49
C ASN A 251 -4.92 34.39 19.02
N GLU A 252 -5.12 34.48 20.34
CA GLU A 252 -6.21 35.27 20.94
C GLU A 252 -6.11 36.76 20.56
N GLU A 253 -4.90 37.32 20.50
CA GLU A 253 -4.66 38.69 20.08
C GLU A 253 -4.83 38.88 18.56
N ILE A 254 -4.49 37.88 17.74
CA ILE A 254 -4.76 37.86 16.29
C ILE A 254 -6.27 37.76 16.00
N GLU A 255 -7.00 36.87 16.66
CA GLU A 255 -8.46 36.74 16.55
C GLU A 255 -9.16 38.03 16.98
N LYS A 256 -8.72 38.63 18.09
CA LYS A 256 -9.20 39.95 18.51
C LYS A 256 -8.95 41.03 17.45
N LYS A 257 -7.79 41.02 16.79
CA LYS A 257 -7.49 41.94 15.68
C LYS A 257 -8.29 41.64 14.41
N TRP A 258 -8.66 40.38 14.17
CA TRP A 258 -9.61 40.01 13.12
C TRP A 258 -11.01 40.55 13.41
N LEU A 259 -11.54 40.39 14.63
CA LEU A 259 -12.82 41.00 15.02
C LEU A 259 -12.78 42.54 14.94
N GLU A 260 -11.66 43.19 15.29
CA GLU A 260 -11.49 44.65 15.10
C GLU A 260 -11.58 45.05 13.62
N VAL A 261 -11.16 44.19 12.67
CA VAL A 261 -11.27 44.41 11.22
C VAL A 261 -12.68 44.10 10.71
N GLU A 262 -13.32 43.02 11.14
CA GLU A 262 -14.70 42.67 10.77
C GLU A 262 -15.73 43.69 11.31
N CYS A 263 -15.42 44.32 12.45
CA CYS A 263 -16.25 45.39 13.02
C CYS A 263 -16.02 46.77 12.38
N LEU A 264 -15.16 46.91 11.36
CA LEU A 264 -15.05 48.16 10.60
C LEU A 264 -16.33 48.36 9.76
N PRO A 265 -17.03 49.50 9.88
CA PRO A 265 -18.26 49.72 9.14
C PRO A 265 -17.97 49.85 7.63
N LEU A 266 -18.32 48.80 6.88
CA LEU A 266 -18.42 48.82 5.43
C LEU A 266 -19.26 50.03 5.01
N LYS A 267 -18.64 50.99 4.32
CA LYS A 267 -19.31 52.25 3.94
C LYS A 267 -20.39 51.97 2.90
N ASP A 268 -21.64 52.05 3.32
CA ASP A 268 -22.81 52.04 2.45
C ASP A 268 -22.65 53.07 1.31
N THR A 269 -22.33 52.57 0.12
CA THR A 269 -22.28 53.38 -1.10
C THR A 269 -23.71 53.64 -1.54
N ARG A 270 -24.27 54.73 -0.99
CA ARG A 270 -25.67 55.16 -1.08
C ARG A 270 -26.30 54.89 -2.46
N ARG A 271 -27.12 53.86 -2.56
CA ARG A 271 -28.16 53.79 -3.60
C ARG A 271 -29.41 54.47 -3.05
N GLY A 272 -29.62 55.72 -3.46
CA GLY A 272 -30.83 56.47 -3.09
C GLY A 272 -32.07 55.82 -3.70
N ALA A 273 -33.11 55.61 -2.88
CA ALA A 273 -34.41 55.15 -3.36
C ALA A 273 -35.20 56.34 -3.92
N LEU A 274 -35.67 56.21 -5.17
CA LEU A 274 -36.71 57.07 -5.76
C LEU A 274 -37.76 56.24 -6.48
N THR A 275 -38.93 56.84 -6.68
CA THR A 275 -40.22 56.15 -6.86
C THR A 275 -40.64 55.98 -8.33
N LYS A 276 -41.72 55.19 -8.53
CA LYS A 276 -42.33 54.83 -9.82
C LYS A 276 -42.64 56.03 -10.73
N GLY A 277 -42.53 55.81 -12.05
CA GLY A 277 -43.41 56.48 -13.04
C GLY A 277 -42.75 56.82 -14.39
N GLY A 278 -43.43 56.49 -15.49
CA GLY A 278 -43.11 56.98 -16.85
C GLY A 278 -42.37 56.00 -17.77
N HIS A 279 -42.93 55.74 -18.96
CA HIS A 279 -42.21 55.22 -20.13
C HIS A 279 -41.95 56.38 -21.10
N GLY A 280 -40.83 56.34 -21.83
CA GLY A 280 -40.42 57.41 -22.75
C GLY A 280 -38.90 57.51 -22.87
N ASP A 281 -38.35 58.66 -22.47
CA ASP A 281 -37.05 59.15 -22.93
C ASP A 281 -35.82 58.65 -22.16
N THR A 282 -36.00 57.88 -21.09
CA THR A 282 -34.90 57.42 -20.19
C THR A 282 -33.81 56.63 -20.92
N ASN A 283 -34.17 55.92 -21.99
CA ASN A 283 -33.22 55.11 -22.78
C ASN A 283 -32.20 55.97 -23.55
N GLU A 284 -32.61 57.15 -24.03
CA GLU A 284 -31.73 58.03 -24.81
C GLU A 284 -30.79 58.84 -23.90
N ALA A 285 -31.28 59.28 -22.73
CA ALA A 285 -30.47 59.87 -21.67
C ALA A 285 -29.39 58.90 -21.16
N LEU A 286 -29.76 57.66 -20.81
CA LEU A 286 -28.81 56.63 -20.38
C LEU A 286 -27.79 56.28 -21.47
N LYS A 287 -28.17 56.29 -22.75
CA LYS A 287 -27.22 56.13 -23.86
C LYS A 287 -26.21 57.26 -23.89
N LYS A 288 -26.63 58.52 -23.78
CA LYS A 288 -25.74 59.69 -23.76
C LYS A 288 -24.80 59.67 -22.54
N GLU A 289 -25.31 59.29 -21.37
CA GLU A 289 -24.51 59.12 -20.15
C GLU A 289 -23.47 57.99 -20.29
N VAL A 290 -23.84 56.82 -20.82
CA VAL A 290 -22.90 55.72 -21.09
C VAL A 290 -21.81 56.11 -22.10
N HIS A 291 -22.12 56.92 -23.12
CA HIS A 291 -21.10 57.43 -24.05
C HIS A 291 -20.18 58.47 -23.39
N SER A 292 -20.73 59.34 -22.53
CA SER A 292 -19.93 60.28 -21.73
C SER A 292 -18.97 59.55 -20.78
N LEU A 293 -19.45 58.54 -20.06
CA LEU A 293 -18.64 57.72 -19.15
C LEU A 293 -17.58 56.89 -19.90
N ARG A 294 -17.87 56.41 -21.12
CA ARG A 294 -16.85 55.78 -21.99
C ARG A 294 -15.77 56.76 -22.41
N ALA A 295 -16.15 57.96 -22.88
CA ALA A 295 -15.18 59.00 -23.24
C ALA A 295 -14.32 59.45 -22.04
N GLN A 296 -14.89 59.52 -20.83
CA GLN A 296 -14.14 59.78 -19.60
C GLN A 296 -13.18 58.63 -19.25
N LEU A 297 -13.60 57.36 -19.38
CA LEU A 297 -12.73 56.20 -19.16
C LEU A 297 -11.59 56.12 -20.19
N GLU A 298 -11.86 56.45 -21.45
CA GLU A 298 -10.85 56.54 -22.51
C GLU A 298 -9.87 57.70 -22.28
N SER A 299 -10.36 58.85 -21.83
CA SER A 299 -9.53 59.99 -21.42
C SER A 299 -8.64 59.66 -20.23
N CYS A 300 -9.18 59.06 -19.17
CA CYS A 300 -8.41 58.57 -18.01
C CYS A 300 -7.41 57.48 -18.39
N ARG A 301 -7.74 56.58 -19.32
CA ARG A 301 -6.81 55.56 -19.84
C ARG A 301 -5.66 56.21 -20.62
N ALA A 302 -5.95 57.16 -21.50
CA ALA A 302 -4.94 57.91 -22.24
C ALA A 302 -4.03 58.74 -21.30
N GLN A 303 -4.60 59.32 -20.24
CA GLN A 303 -3.83 60.01 -19.20
C GLN A 303 -2.91 59.04 -18.44
N ASN A 304 -3.38 57.84 -18.09
CA ASN A 304 -2.54 56.81 -17.47
C ASN A 304 -1.43 56.29 -18.41
N GLU A 305 -1.71 56.10 -19.70
CA GLU A 305 -0.67 55.75 -20.68
C GLU A 305 0.35 56.87 -20.86
N SER A 306 -0.07 58.14 -20.81
CA SER A 306 0.84 59.30 -20.83
C SER A 306 1.71 59.34 -19.57
N LEU A 307 1.15 59.01 -18.40
CA LEU A 307 1.89 58.92 -17.13
C LEU A 307 2.92 57.78 -17.18
N ALA A 308 2.52 56.59 -17.65
CA ALA A 308 3.41 55.44 -17.83
C ALA A 308 4.53 55.68 -18.86
N LYS A 309 4.30 56.53 -19.87
CA LYS A 309 5.30 56.94 -20.87
C LYS A 309 6.18 58.12 -20.42
N SER A 310 5.84 58.80 -19.31
CA SER A 310 6.62 59.92 -18.75
C SER A 310 7.37 59.57 -17.45
N GLN A 311 7.04 58.47 -16.77
CA GLN A 311 7.85 57.88 -15.70
C GLN A 311 9.10 57.14 -16.23
N GLY A 312 9.91 57.82 -17.04
CA GLY A 312 11.27 57.39 -17.37
C GLY A 312 12.30 57.72 -16.27
N ASP A 313 11.93 58.59 -15.33
CA ASP A 313 12.69 58.96 -14.13
C ASP A 313 11.70 59.41 -13.03
N GLY A 314 12.13 59.41 -11.76
CA GLY A 314 11.38 60.03 -10.66
C GLY A 314 10.65 59.09 -9.67
N HIS A 315 11.42 58.44 -8.80
CA HIS A 315 11.06 58.15 -7.39
C HIS A 315 9.79 57.29 -7.11
N VAL A 316 9.96 55.96 -7.05
CA VAL A 316 9.00 55.03 -6.41
C VAL A 316 8.78 55.40 -4.92
N PRO A 317 7.55 55.39 -4.38
CA PRO A 317 7.31 55.72 -2.96
C PRO A 317 8.08 54.81 -1.99
N ARG A 318 8.69 55.40 -0.95
CA ARG A 318 9.50 54.69 0.05
C ARG A 318 8.66 53.60 0.75
N GLY A 319 8.93 52.34 0.40
CA GLY A 319 8.20 51.16 0.90
C GLY A 319 7.63 50.27 -0.22
N TYR A 320 7.52 50.78 -1.45
CA TYR A 320 7.11 50.00 -2.62
C TYR A 320 8.33 49.51 -3.42
N ILE A 321 8.26 48.26 -3.88
CA ILE A 321 9.22 47.66 -4.82
C ILE A 321 8.76 48.01 -6.24
N SER A 322 9.68 48.42 -7.12
CA SER A 322 9.33 48.69 -8.53
C SER A 322 8.92 47.39 -9.23
N ARG A 323 8.04 47.49 -10.23
CA ARG A 323 7.55 46.31 -10.97
C ARG A 323 8.69 45.53 -11.62
N GLU A 324 9.64 46.27 -12.19
CA GLU A 324 10.82 45.77 -12.90
C GLU A 324 11.84 45.13 -11.93
N ALA A 325 11.84 45.53 -10.65
CA ALA A 325 12.61 44.89 -9.60
C ALA A 325 11.97 43.59 -9.11
N CYS A 326 10.64 43.53 -9.06
CA CYS A 326 9.90 42.29 -8.79
C CYS A 326 10.09 41.27 -9.93
N GLU A 327 9.88 41.70 -11.19
CA GLU A 327 10.02 40.86 -12.38
C GLU A 327 11.45 40.32 -12.56
N ARG A 328 12.49 41.11 -12.25
CA ARG A 328 13.88 40.60 -12.21
C ARG A 328 14.15 39.62 -11.08
N SER A 329 13.70 39.91 -9.85
CA SER A 329 13.88 39.01 -8.71
C SER A 329 13.19 37.65 -8.93
N LEU A 330 12.03 37.64 -9.59
CA LEU A 330 11.36 36.41 -10.02
C LEU A 330 12.16 35.67 -11.09
N ALA A 331 12.64 36.34 -12.14
CA ALA A 331 13.45 35.72 -13.19
C ALA A 331 14.80 35.15 -12.66
N GLU A 332 15.42 35.83 -11.69
CA GLU A 332 16.63 35.36 -11.00
C GLU A 332 16.34 34.11 -10.14
N MET A 333 15.19 34.08 -9.43
CA MET A 333 14.74 32.92 -8.67
C MET A 333 14.38 31.73 -9.58
N GLU A 334 13.66 31.97 -10.67
CA GLU A 334 13.33 30.96 -11.69
C GLU A 334 14.60 30.38 -12.34
N SER A 335 15.58 31.22 -12.67
CA SER A 335 16.87 30.77 -13.19
C SER A 335 17.66 29.93 -12.19
N SER A 336 17.67 30.33 -10.91
CA SER A 336 18.31 29.58 -9.82
C SER A 336 17.64 28.20 -9.61
N HIS A 337 16.31 28.16 -9.55
CA HIS A 337 15.57 26.89 -9.46
C HIS A 337 15.80 25.99 -10.68
N GLN A 338 15.83 26.55 -11.89
CA GLN A 338 16.15 25.81 -13.12
C GLN A 338 17.55 25.20 -13.06
N GLN A 339 18.57 25.96 -12.63
CA GLN A 339 19.94 25.47 -12.47
C GLN A 339 20.03 24.32 -11.44
N VAL A 340 19.36 24.45 -10.29
CA VAL A 340 19.29 23.39 -9.26
C VAL A 340 18.60 22.13 -9.78
N MET A 341 17.50 22.27 -10.53
CA MET A 341 16.79 21.13 -11.12
C MET A 341 17.65 20.41 -12.17
N GLU A 342 18.38 21.15 -13.01
CA GLU A 342 19.34 20.55 -13.94
C GLU A 342 20.54 19.93 -13.24
N GLU A 343 21.02 20.48 -12.12
CA GLU A 343 22.08 19.88 -11.31
C GLU A 343 21.65 18.58 -10.65
N LEU A 344 20.41 18.52 -10.16
CA LEU A 344 19.80 17.30 -9.64
C LEU A 344 19.64 16.23 -10.74
N GLN A 345 19.20 16.62 -11.95
CA GLN A 345 19.15 15.71 -13.10
C GLN A 345 20.56 15.22 -13.50
N ARG A 346 21.54 16.13 -13.55
CA ARG A 346 22.96 15.81 -13.81
C ARG A 346 23.58 14.96 -12.70
N HIS A 347 23.11 15.06 -11.45
CA HIS A 347 23.50 14.16 -10.35
C HIS A 347 22.90 12.76 -10.56
N HIS A 348 21.59 12.68 -10.74
CA HIS A 348 20.88 11.43 -10.95
C HIS A 348 21.45 10.63 -12.14
N GLN A 349 21.76 11.29 -13.26
CA GLN A 349 22.37 10.62 -14.41
C GLN A 349 23.77 10.04 -14.08
N ARG A 350 24.58 10.73 -13.26
CA ARG A 350 25.87 10.21 -12.77
C ARG A 350 25.70 9.06 -11.77
N GLU A 351 24.62 9.07 -10.98
CA GLU A 351 24.29 7.95 -10.08
C GLU A 351 23.84 6.70 -10.84
N LEU A 352 22.96 6.86 -11.83
CA LEU A 352 22.58 5.76 -12.72
C LEU A 352 23.80 5.14 -13.41
N GLU A 353 24.76 5.97 -13.85
CA GLU A 353 25.97 5.47 -14.51
C GLU A 353 26.93 4.76 -13.54
N ARG A 354 27.15 5.30 -12.33
CA ARG A 354 27.90 4.60 -11.27
C ARG A 354 27.26 3.25 -10.92
N LEU A 355 25.93 3.19 -10.83
CA LEU A 355 25.19 1.96 -10.52
C LEU A 355 25.25 0.92 -11.66
N ARG A 356 25.29 1.37 -12.93
CA ARG A 356 25.55 0.48 -14.09
C ARG A 356 26.95 -0.11 -14.01
N GLN A 357 27.96 0.73 -13.81
CA GLN A 357 29.36 0.31 -13.71
C GLN A 357 29.59 -0.65 -12.54
N GLU A 358 29.00 -0.38 -11.36
CA GLU A 358 29.10 -1.28 -10.21
C GLU A 358 28.39 -2.63 -10.45
N LYS A 359 27.22 -2.62 -11.11
CA LYS A 359 26.54 -3.85 -11.53
C LYS A 359 27.41 -4.68 -12.48
N GLU A 360 28.02 -4.05 -13.48
CA GLU A 360 28.92 -4.72 -14.43
C GLU A 360 30.19 -5.26 -13.75
N ARG A 361 30.77 -4.49 -12.82
CA ARG A 361 31.91 -4.88 -11.99
C ARG A 361 31.61 -6.12 -11.14
N LEU A 362 30.45 -6.13 -10.47
CA LEU A 362 30.01 -7.28 -9.66
C LEU A 362 29.67 -8.51 -10.53
N LEU A 363 29.06 -8.32 -11.70
CA LEU A 363 28.83 -9.42 -12.66
C LEU A 363 30.16 -10.02 -13.15
N ALA A 364 31.18 -9.20 -13.38
CA ALA A 364 32.52 -9.67 -13.74
C ALA A 364 33.22 -10.41 -12.58
N GLU A 365 33.06 -9.95 -11.33
CA GLU A 365 33.55 -10.66 -10.14
C GLU A 365 32.91 -12.04 -9.99
N GLU A 366 31.58 -12.15 -10.08
CA GLU A 366 30.86 -13.43 -9.93
C GLU A 366 31.17 -14.38 -11.10
N ALA A 367 31.32 -13.88 -12.32
CA ALA A 367 31.77 -14.66 -13.47
C ALA A 367 33.21 -15.20 -13.26
N ALA A 368 34.13 -14.36 -12.77
CA ALA A 368 35.50 -14.76 -12.46
C ALA A 368 35.57 -15.77 -11.29
N ALA A 369 34.77 -15.57 -10.24
CA ALA A 369 34.66 -16.51 -9.12
C ALA A 369 34.09 -17.87 -9.56
N THR A 370 33.09 -17.86 -10.45
CA THR A 370 32.51 -19.08 -11.04
C THR A 370 33.54 -19.82 -11.91
N ALA A 371 34.28 -19.10 -12.76
CA ALA A 371 35.35 -19.68 -13.56
C ALA A 371 36.47 -20.28 -12.70
N ALA A 372 36.87 -19.59 -11.62
CA ALA A 372 37.87 -20.10 -10.67
C ALA A 372 37.38 -21.36 -9.93
N ALA A 373 36.11 -21.43 -9.54
CA ALA A 373 35.52 -22.62 -8.94
C ALA A 373 35.52 -23.81 -9.92
N ILE A 374 35.17 -23.57 -11.19
CA ILE A 374 35.19 -24.59 -12.25
C ILE A 374 36.62 -25.12 -12.49
N GLU A 375 37.64 -24.25 -12.55
CA GLU A 375 39.03 -24.72 -12.69
C GLU A 375 39.59 -25.39 -11.42
N ALA A 376 39.13 -25.00 -10.23
CA ALA A 376 39.45 -25.70 -8.99
C ALA A 376 38.88 -27.14 -8.99
N LEU A 377 37.62 -27.31 -9.40
CA LEU A 377 36.98 -28.62 -9.55
C LEU A 377 37.69 -29.48 -10.60
N LYS A 378 37.99 -28.92 -11.79
CA LYS A 378 38.78 -29.61 -12.82
C LYS A 378 40.17 -29.99 -12.33
N LYS A 379 40.83 -29.14 -11.53
CA LYS A 379 42.14 -29.43 -10.93
C LYS A 379 42.04 -30.58 -9.93
N ALA A 380 41.12 -30.53 -8.98
CA ALA A 380 40.90 -31.59 -8.00
C ALA A 380 40.59 -32.93 -8.67
N HIS A 381 39.74 -32.94 -9.71
CA HIS A 381 39.44 -34.14 -10.49
C HIS A 381 40.68 -34.69 -11.22
N ARG A 382 41.49 -33.84 -11.88
CA ARG A 382 42.78 -34.25 -12.48
C ARG A 382 43.74 -34.83 -11.43
N GLU A 383 43.77 -34.27 -10.23
CA GLU A 383 44.62 -34.74 -9.13
C GLU A 383 44.15 -36.10 -8.60
N GLU A 384 42.85 -36.33 -8.42
CA GLU A 384 42.35 -37.65 -7.99
C GLU A 384 42.54 -38.73 -9.07
N MET A 385 42.31 -38.40 -10.35
CA MET A 385 42.63 -39.30 -11.47
C MET A 385 44.11 -39.69 -11.50
N ASN A 386 45.02 -38.75 -11.20
CA ASN A 386 46.45 -39.04 -11.08
C ASN A 386 46.79 -39.90 -9.84
N LYS A 387 46.08 -39.71 -8.71
CA LYS A 387 46.22 -40.58 -7.53
C LYS A 387 45.76 -42.00 -7.83
N GLU A 388 44.64 -42.20 -8.52
CA GLU A 388 44.15 -43.53 -8.88
C GLU A 388 45.03 -44.25 -9.90
N LEU A 389 45.56 -43.52 -10.89
CA LEU A 389 46.59 -44.07 -11.79
C LEU A 389 47.87 -44.44 -11.02
N GLY A 390 48.24 -43.67 -9.98
CA GLY A 390 49.32 -44.00 -9.06
C GLY A 390 49.04 -45.27 -8.25
N ARG A 391 47.89 -45.34 -7.57
CA ARG A 391 47.39 -46.51 -6.83
C ARG A 391 47.42 -47.76 -7.71
N THR A 392 46.79 -47.70 -8.88
CA THR A 392 46.72 -48.82 -9.84
C THR A 392 48.11 -49.33 -10.27
N ARG A 393 49.07 -48.43 -10.53
CA ARG A 393 50.45 -48.79 -10.87
C ARG A 393 51.19 -49.45 -9.71
N SER A 394 50.95 -49.04 -8.47
CA SER A 394 51.49 -49.72 -7.29
C SER A 394 50.86 -51.10 -7.06
N PHE A 395 49.54 -51.25 -7.28
CA PHE A 395 48.86 -52.53 -7.11
C PHE A 395 49.19 -53.58 -8.19
N GLN A 396 49.62 -53.17 -9.39
CA GLN A 396 50.13 -54.10 -10.42
C GLN A 396 51.33 -54.94 -9.96
N GLN A 397 51.98 -54.60 -8.84
CA GLN A 397 53.08 -55.36 -8.27
C GLN A 397 52.62 -56.50 -7.32
N CYS A 398 51.32 -56.65 -7.05
CA CYS A 398 50.77 -57.72 -6.19
C CYS A 398 49.43 -58.28 -6.72
N SER A 399 49.47 -59.44 -7.37
CA SER A 399 48.36 -59.99 -8.16
C SER A 399 47.08 -60.29 -7.37
N SER A 400 47.17 -60.74 -6.11
CA SER A 400 45.98 -61.08 -5.30
C SER A 400 45.21 -59.86 -4.78
N ILE A 401 45.84 -58.68 -4.73
CA ILE A 401 45.18 -57.43 -4.30
C ILE A 401 44.45 -56.77 -5.47
N SER A 402 44.91 -57.01 -6.71
CA SER A 402 44.30 -56.50 -7.95
C SER A 402 42.80 -56.82 -8.07
N ASP A 403 42.40 -58.06 -7.78
CA ASP A 403 41.00 -58.50 -7.88
C ASP A 403 40.08 -57.81 -6.86
N ALA A 404 40.60 -57.49 -5.67
CA ALA A 404 39.87 -56.76 -4.64
C ALA A 404 39.69 -55.29 -5.02
N LEU A 405 40.77 -54.65 -5.51
CA LEU A 405 40.73 -53.29 -6.03
C LEU A 405 39.79 -53.15 -7.23
N GLN A 406 39.82 -54.09 -8.17
CA GLN A 406 38.95 -54.09 -9.35
C GLN A 406 37.47 -54.21 -8.95
N LYS A 407 37.14 -55.00 -7.92
CA LYS A 407 35.78 -55.08 -7.36
C LYS A 407 35.36 -53.78 -6.67
N GLN A 408 36.25 -53.15 -5.90
CA GLN A 408 35.96 -51.85 -5.28
C GLN A 408 35.71 -50.77 -6.36
N HIS A 409 36.60 -50.66 -7.34
CA HIS A 409 36.44 -49.72 -8.45
C HIS A 409 35.14 -49.94 -9.24
N GLN A 410 34.71 -51.20 -9.44
CA GLN A 410 33.41 -51.50 -10.05
C GLN A 410 32.24 -50.98 -9.19
N LEU A 411 32.27 -51.18 -7.86
CA LEU A 411 31.26 -50.66 -6.93
C LEU A 411 31.23 -49.13 -6.88
N ASP A 412 32.40 -48.48 -6.92
CA ASP A 412 32.53 -47.02 -6.95
C ASP A 412 31.97 -46.44 -8.26
N VAL A 413 32.33 -47.04 -9.40
CA VAL A 413 31.78 -46.70 -10.73
C VAL A 413 30.26 -46.90 -10.76
N ASP A 414 29.75 -47.96 -10.15
CA ASP A 414 28.30 -48.20 -10.04
C ASP A 414 27.61 -47.33 -8.98
N SER A 415 28.35 -46.65 -8.10
CA SER A 415 27.82 -45.55 -7.27
C SER A 415 27.76 -44.24 -8.03
N LEU A 416 28.85 -43.86 -8.71
CA LEU A 416 28.90 -42.67 -9.54
C LEU A 416 27.83 -42.70 -10.66
N LYS A 417 27.50 -43.88 -11.22
CA LYS A 417 26.35 -44.03 -12.14
C LYS A 417 25.00 -43.73 -11.47
N ARG A 418 24.76 -44.24 -10.25
CA ARG A 418 23.52 -43.99 -9.49
C ARG A 418 23.40 -42.51 -9.10
N GLU A 419 24.48 -41.91 -8.64
CA GLU A 419 24.54 -40.49 -8.28
C GLU A 419 24.34 -39.59 -9.50
N LEU A 420 24.98 -39.91 -10.64
CA LEU A 420 24.77 -39.21 -11.91
C LEU A 420 23.33 -39.36 -12.42
N GLN A 421 22.71 -40.53 -12.27
CA GLN A 421 21.30 -40.73 -12.62
C GLN A 421 20.38 -39.85 -11.76
N VAL A 422 20.53 -39.86 -10.43
CA VAL A 422 19.73 -39.02 -9.53
C VAL A 422 19.92 -37.53 -9.83
N LEU A 423 21.16 -37.09 -10.13
CA LEU A 423 21.43 -35.71 -10.54
C LEU A 423 20.81 -35.36 -11.90
N SER A 424 20.76 -36.29 -12.85
CA SER A 424 20.10 -36.12 -14.15
C SER A 424 18.57 -36.02 -14.02
N GLU A 425 17.98 -36.85 -13.15
CA GLU A 425 16.55 -36.81 -12.81
C GLU A 425 16.18 -35.49 -12.09
N GLN A 426 17.01 -35.03 -11.14
CA GLN A 426 16.84 -33.72 -10.50
C GLN A 426 17.01 -32.54 -11.47
N TYR A 427 17.97 -32.62 -12.40
CA TYR A 427 18.21 -31.60 -13.40
C TYR A 427 17.03 -31.47 -14.38
N SER A 428 16.56 -32.59 -14.94
CA SER A 428 15.38 -32.62 -15.82
C SER A 428 14.10 -32.14 -15.10
N GLN A 429 13.90 -32.50 -13.84
CA GLN A 429 12.81 -31.97 -13.03
C GLN A 429 12.92 -30.45 -12.82
N LYS A 430 14.14 -29.89 -12.68
CA LYS A 430 14.34 -28.45 -12.60
C LYS A 430 14.15 -27.72 -13.93
N CYS A 431 14.47 -28.34 -15.08
CA CYS A 431 14.11 -27.77 -16.38
C CYS A 431 12.59 -27.59 -16.50
N LEU A 432 11.81 -28.63 -16.17
CA LEU A 432 10.34 -28.57 -16.20
C LEU A 432 9.76 -27.51 -15.25
N GLU A 433 10.34 -27.34 -14.06
CA GLU A 433 9.94 -26.29 -13.11
C GLU A 433 10.26 -24.89 -13.65
N ILE A 434 11.40 -24.71 -14.33
CA ILE A 434 11.78 -23.44 -14.97
C ILE A 434 10.84 -23.12 -16.15
N GLU A 435 10.46 -24.12 -16.96
CA GLU A 435 9.47 -23.97 -18.04
C GLU A 435 8.10 -23.54 -17.49
N GLU A 436 7.60 -24.21 -16.45
CA GLU A 436 6.33 -23.88 -15.79
C GLU A 436 6.34 -22.46 -15.17
N LEU A 437 7.45 -22.07 -14.54
CA LEU A 437 7.63 -20.72 -13.99
C LEU A 437 7.75 -19.64 -15.07
N THR A 438 8.36 -19.96 -16.21
CA THR A 438 8.50 -19.06 -17.37
C THR A 438 7.14 -18.81 -18.01
N GLN A 439 6.35 -19.87 -18.28
CA GLN A 439 4.99 -19.74 -18.79
C GLN A 439 4.12 -18.88 -17.86
N LYS A 440 4.19 -19.10 -16.54
CA LYS A 440 3.47 -18.29 -15.53
C LYS A 440 3.95 -16.84 -15.44
N ALA A 441 5.15 -16.53 -15.91
CA ALA A 441 5.63 -15.16 -16.04
C ALA A 441 5.06 -14.50 -17.30
N GLU A 442 5.09 -15.20 -18.44
CA GLU A 442 4.52 -14.74 -19.71
C GLU A 442 3.00 -14.49 -19.62
N GLU A 443 2.23 -15.39 -19.00
CA GLU A 443 0.79 -15.22 -18.76
C GLU A 443 0.48 -13.96 -17.93
N ARG A 444 1.32 -13.66 -16.93
CA ARG A 444 1.22 -12.44 -16.12
C ARG A 444 1.60 -11.20 -16.91
N GLU A 445 2.62 -11.27 -17.75
CA GLU A 445 3.00 -10.15 -18.61
C GLU A 445 1.91 -9.84 -19.63
N GLN A 446 1.36 -10.84 -20.32
CA GLN A 446 0.22 -10.68 -21.24
C GLN A 446 -1.00 -10.06 -20.55
N THR A 447 -1.27 -10.46 -19.30
CA THR A 447 -2.34 -9.87 -18.48
C THR A 447 -2.04 -8.39 -18.15
N LEU A 448 -0.82 -8.07 -17.74
CA LEU A 448 -0.38 -6.71 -17.45
C LEU A 448 -0.39 -5.80 -18.69
N GLN A 449 0.06 -6.31 -19.85
CA GLN A 449 -0.02 -5.61 -21.13
C GLN A 449 -1.48 -5.30 -21.52
N ARG A 450 -2.41 -6.22 -21.28
CA ARG A 450 -3.85 -6.00 -21.51
C ARG A 450 -4.41 -4.88 -20.63
N CYS A 451 -4.15 -4.92 -19.32
CA CYS A 451 -4.59 -3.87 -18.40
C CYS A 451 -3.95 -2.49 -18.72
N GLN A 452 -2.73 -2.46 -19.25
CA GLN A 452 -2.12 -1.23 -19.76
C GLN A 452 -2.81 -0.69 -21.02
N GLN A 453 -3.29 -1.57 -21.93
CA GLN A 453 -4.05 -1.17 -23.12
C GLN A 453 -5.43 -0.63 -22.72
N GLU A 454 -6.14 -1.32 -21.82
CA GLU A 454 -7.41 -0.89 -21.24
C GLU A 454 -7.28 0.47 -20.53
N GLY A 455 -6.22 0.66 -19.72
CA GLY A 455 -5.93 1.94 -19.07
C GLY A 455 -5.67 3.09 -20.05
N LYS A 456 -4.95 2.83 -21.15
CA LYS A 456 -4.74 3.82 -22.24
C LYS A 456 -6.05 4.16 -22.96
N GLU A 457 -6.92 3.18 -23.18
CA GLU A 457 -8.20 3.40 -23.85
C GLU A 457 -9.21 4.14 -22.96
N LEU A 458 -9.21 3.85 -21.66
CA LEU A 458 -9.96 4.62 -20.64
C LEU A 458 -9.45 6.06 -20.53
N LEU A 459 -8.14 6.30 -20.58
CA LEU A 459 -7.58 7.65 -20.60
C LEU A 459 -8.03 8.42 -21.85
N ARG A 460 -7.99 7.79 -23.04
CA ARG A 460 -8.49 8.36 -24.29
C ARG A 460 -9.99 8.70 -24.20
N LYS A 461 -10.80 7.80 -23.65
CA LYS A 461 -12.24 8.01 -23.39
C LYS A 461 -12.48 9.16 -22.41
N ASN A 462 -11.66 9.30 -21.37
CA ASN A 462 -11.77 10.39 -20.40
C ASN A 462 -11.44 11.74 -21.06
N GLN A 463 -10.35 11.82 -21.84
CA GLN A 463 -10.01 13.00 -22.63
C GLN A 463 -11.13 13.39 -23.60
N GLU A 464 -11.71 12.42 -24.32
CA GLU A 464 -12.82 12.65 -25.24
C GLU A 464 -14.07 13.22 -24.52
N LEU A 465 -14.35 12.76 -23.29
CA LEU A 465 -15.41 13.30 -22.44
C LEU A 465 -15.07 14.71 -21.91
N GLN A 466 -13.82 15.00 -21.57
CA GLN A 466 -13.36 16.34 -21.16
C GLN A 466 -13.51 17.36 -22.31
N THR A 467 -13.15 16.99 -23.55
CA THR A 467 -13.38 17.84 -24.73
C THR A 467 -14.87 18.11 -24.91
N ARG A 468 -15.71 17.06 -24.95
CA ARG A 468 -17.18 17.21 -25.10
C ARG A 468 -17.81 18.08 -24.00
N LEU A 469 -17.32 17.98 -22.76
CA LEU A 469 -17.76 18.83 -21.65
C LEU A 469 -17.30 20.29 -21.83
N SER A 470 -16.09 20.52 -22.34
CA SER A 470 -15.58 21.85 -22.65
C SER A 470 -16.38 22.51 -23.77
N ASP A 471 -16.67 21.77 -24.85
CA ASP A 471 -17.52 22.22 -25.96
C ASP A 471 -18.91 22.65 -25.45
N GLU A 472 -19.51 21.87 -24.53
CA GLU A 472 -20.83 22.18 -23.97
C GLU A 472 -20.79 23.38 -23.02
N ILE A 473 -19.72 23.54 -22.24
CA ILE A 473 -19.47 24.75 -21.44
C ILE A 473 -19.32 25.98 -22.33
N GLU A 474 -18.67 25.86 -23.50
CA GLU A 474 -18.55 26.97 -24.47
C GLU A 474 -19.87 27.30 -25.18
N LYS A 475 -20.68 26.28 -25.53
CA LYS A 475 -22.06 26.46 -25.99
C LYS A 475 -22.92 27.19 -24.94
N LEU A 476 -22.82 26.81 -23.67
CA LEU A 476 -23.55 27.48 -22.59
C LEU A 476 -23.07 28.92 -22.36
N ARG A 477 -21.76 29.19 -22.42
CA ARG A 477 -21.19 30.54 -22.34
C ARG A 477 -21.66 31.43 -23.49
N SER A 478 -21.59 30.94 -24.73
CA SER A 478 -22.04 31.68 -25.92
C SER A 478 -23.56 31.89 -25.95
N PHE A 479 -24.36 30.92 -25.46
CA PHE A 479 -25.81 31.09 -25.28
C PHE A 479 -26.16 32.13 -24.20
N ILE A 480 -25.42 32.18 -23.09
CA ILE A 480 -25.57 33.24 -22.08
C ILE A 480 -25.21 34.61 -22.67
N SER A 481 -24.13 34.69 -23.47
CA SER A 481 -23.71 35.93 -24.13
C SER A 481 -24.72 36.43 -25.17
N SER A 482 -25.27 35.56 -26.02
CA SER A 482 -26.27 35.95 -27.02
C SER A 482 -27.59 36.39 -26.37
N ARG A 483 -27.99 35.75 -25.25
CA ARG A 483 -29.15 36.11 -24.41
C ARG A 483 -28.98 37.44 -23.65
N GLY A 484 -27.80 38.08 -23.73
CA GLY A 484 -27.55 39.47 -23.33
C GLY A 484 -27.89 40.50 -24.41
N SER A 485 -28.04 40.09 -25.68
CA SER A 485 -28.64 40.91 -26.74
C SER A 485 -30.16 40.91 -26.55
N GLY A 486 -30.73 42.05 -26.19
CA GLY A 486 -32.08 42.11 -25.66
C GLY A 486 -33.20 41.97 -26.69
N ASP A 487 -33.83 40.81 -26.73
CA ASP A 487 -35.29 40.70 -26.79
C ASP A 487 -35.78 39.51 -25.94
N ARG A 488 -36.93 39.67 -25.27
CA ARG A 488 -37.65 38.56 -24.61
C ARG A 488 -39.10 38.95 -24.28
N SER A 489 -40.06 38.21 -24.83
CA SER A 489 -41.46 38.33 -24.42
C SER A 489 -41.69 37.76 -23.00
N PRO A 490 -42.64 38.30 -22.21
CA PRO A 490 -42.81 37.90 -20.80
C PRO A 490 -43.19 36.42 -20.63
N HIS A 491 -44.00 35.89 -21.56
CA HIS A 491 -44.68 34.60 -21.42
C HIS A 491 -43.72 33.39 -21.37
N ASN A 492 -42.48 33.55 -21.84
CA ASN A 492 -41.49 32.47 -21.89
C ASN A 492 -40.68 32.34 -20.58
N ASN A 493 -40.71 33.36 -19.70
CA ASN A 493 -39.91 33.36 -18.47
C ASN A 493 -40.40 32.33 -17.46
N GLU A 494 -41.71 32.27 -17.17
CA GLU A 494 -42.29 31.38 -16.15
C GLU A 494 -42.06 29.90 -16.50
N ARG A 495 -42.19 29.55 -17.78
CA ARG A 495 -41.88 28.21 -18.29
C ARG A 495 -40.41 27.85 -18.07
N SER A 496 -39.50 28.77 -18.46
CA SER A 496 -38.06 28.59 -18.21
C SER A 496 -37.68 28.60 -16.73
N SER A 497 -38.49 29.21 -15.86
CA SER A 497 -38.29 29.22 -14.40
C SER A 497 -38.62 27.85 -13.81
N CYS A 498 -39.75 27.26 -14.21
CA CYS A 498 -40.12 25.90 -13.81
C CYS A 498 -39.12 24.86 -14.32
N GLU A 499 -38.64 25.02 -15.56
CA GLU A 499 -37.54 24.21 -16.12
C GLU A 499 -36.23 24.35 -15.31
N LEU A 500 -35.88 25.58 -14.87
CA LEU A 500 -34.73 25.81 -13.99
C LEU A 500 -34.90 25.18 -12.60
N GLU A 501 -36.10 25.23 -12.03
CA GLU A 501 -36.41 24.69 -10.71
C GLU A 501 -36.41 23.14 -10.71
N VAL A 502 -36.82 22.52 -11.81
CA VAL A 502 -36.64 21.07 -12.05
C VAL A 502 -35.16 20.74 -12.20
N LEU A 503 -34.40 21.51 -12.99
CA LEU A 503 -32.96 21.28 -13.16
C LEU A 503 -32.18 21.47 -11.84
N LEU A 504 -32.58 22.44 -11.02
CA LEU A 504 -32.02 22.64 -9.68
C LEU A 504 -32.26 21.41 -8.80
N ARG A 505 -33.52 20.92 -8.71
CA ARG A 505 -33.84 19.69 -7.96
C ARG A 505 -33.11 18.46 -8.47
N VAL A 506 -32.87 18.35 -9.78
CA VAL A 506 -32.03 17.28 -10.35
C VAL A 506 -30.59 17.42 -9.89
N LYS A 507 -30.00 18.61 -9.94
CA LYS A 507 -28.62 18.86 -9.48
C LYS A 507 -28.45 18.72 -7.97
N GLU A 508 -29.46 19.06 -7.17
CA GLU A 508 -29.51 18.76 -5.74
C GLU A 508 -29.55 17.25 -5.48
N ASN A 509 -30.31 16.48 -6.27
CA ASN A 509 -30.32 15.02 -6.16
C ASN A 509 -29.00 14.38 -6.61
N GLU A 510 -28.37 14.86 -7.69
CA GLU A 510 -27.01 14.46 -8.09
C GLU A 510 -26.00 14.74 -6.96
N LEU A 511 -26.05 15.93 -6.36
CA LEU A 511 -25.16 16.30 -5.25
C LEU A 511 -25.41 15.43 -4.00
N GLN A 512 -26.66 15.10 -3.69
CA GLN A 512 -27.00 14.15 -2.62
C GLN A 512 -26.58 12.71 -2.94
N TYR A 513 -26.55 12.31 -4.22
CA TYR A 513 -26.01 11.01 -4.65
C TYR A 513 -24.49 10.97 -4.46
N VAL A 514 -23.76 11.94 -5.02
CA VAL A 514 -22.29 12.05 -4.86
C VAL A 514 -21.90 12.17 -3.39
N LYS A 515 -22.69 12.86 -2.55
CA LYS A 515 -22.46 12.92 -1.10
C LYS A 515 -22.59 11.56 -0.41
N LYS A 516 -23.52 10.70 -0.86
CA LYS A 516 -23.65 9.31 -0.37
C LYS A 516 -22.51 8.43 -0.88
N GLU A 517 -22.14 8.57 -2.15
CA GLU A 517 -21.02 7.86 -2.77
C GLU A 517 -19.69 8.13 -2.04
N VAL A 518 -19.37 9.41 -1.78
CA VAL A 518 -18.22 9.83 -0.97
C VAL A 518 -18.28 9.26 0.45
N GLN A 519 -19.46 9.14 1.07
CA GLN A 519 -19.61 8.53 2.38
C GLN A 519 -19.34 7.01 2.34
N CYS A 520 -19.89 6.29 1.36
CA CYS A 520 -19.64 4.86 1.17
C CYS A 520 -18.13 4.57 1.00
N LEU A 521 -17.45 5.31 0.11
CA LEU A 521 -16.02 5.13 -0.17
C LEU A 521 -15.13 5.37 1.07
N ARG A 522 -15.54 6.28 1.97
CA ARG A 522 -14.86 6.55 3.26
C ARG A 522 -15.05 5.40 4.27
N GLU A 523 -16.27 4.90 4.42
CA GLU A 523 -16.55 3.75 5.29
C GLU A 523 -15.80 2.51 4.80
N GLU A 524 -15.71 2.34 3.48
CA GLU A 524 -14.98 1.25 2.87
C GLU A 524 -13.47 1.37 3.04
N LEU A 525 -12.86 2.56 2.92
CA LEU A 525 -11.44 2.77 3.25
C LEU A 525 -11.13 2.21 4.63
N GLN A 526 -11.94 2.61 5.61
CA GLN A 526 -11.71 2.30 7.03
C GLN A 526 -11.70 0.77 7.27
N MET A 527 -12.47 0.02 6.48
CA MET A 527 -12.44 -1.44 6.47
C MET A 527 -11.11 -1.99 5.96
N MET A 528 -10.64 -1.60 4.77
CA MET A 528 -9.35 -2.08 4.23
C MET A 528 -8.15 -1.63 5.07
N GLN A 529 -8.21 -0.45 5.67
CA GLN A 529 -7.16 0.06 6.58
C GLN A 529 -7.15 -0.71 7.93
N LYS A 530 -8.26 -1.35 8.31
CA LYS A 530 -8.31 -2.32 9.42
C LYS A 530 -7.79 -3.69 8.99
N ASP A 531 -8.20 -4.19 7.83
CA ASP A 531 -7.80 -5.51 7.33
C ASP A 531 -6.30 -5.56 7.02
N LYS A 532 -5.73 -4.48 6.47
CA LYS A 532 -4.27 -4.28 6.31
C LYS A 532 -3.53 -4.41 7.64
N ARG A 533 -4.04 -3.80 8.72
CA ARG A 533 -3.43 -3.90 10.06
C ARG A 533 -3.51 -5.32 10.62
N PHE A 534 -4.65 -6.00 10.44
CA PHE A 534 -4.83 -7.39 10.86
C PHE A 534 -3.90 -8.36 10.10
N ALA A 535 -3.77 -8.20 8.79
CA ALA A 535 -2.84 -8.97 7.97
C ALA A 535 -1.36 -8.68 8.33
N SER A 536 -1.02 -7.42 8.59
CA SER A 536 0.33 -7.02 9.03
C SER A 536 0.70 -7.60 10.39
N GLY A 537 -0.25 -7.64 11.34
CA GLY A 537 -0.07 -8.31 12.64
C GLY A 537 0.23 -9.79 12.46
N LYS A 538 -0.64 -10.52 11.74
CA LYS A 538 -0.42 -11.95 11.44
C LYS A 538 0.90 -12.25 10.74
N TYR A 539 1.36 -11.37 9.84
CA TYR A 539 2.66 -11.51 9.21
C TYR A 539 3.80 -11.35 10.22
N GLN A 540 3.69 -10.39 11.13
CA GLN A 540 4.66 -10.17 12.22
C GLN A 540 4.67 -11.34 13.23
N ASP A 541 3.51 -11.92 13.55
CA ASP A 541 3.38 -13.09 14.42
C ASP A 541 4.10 -14.30 13.80
N VAL A 542 3.80 -14.65 12.54
CA VAL A 542 4.46 -15.75 11.80
C VAL A 542 5.96 -15.49 11.62
N TYR A 543 6.37 -14.24 11.40
CA TYR A 543 7.79 -13.88 11.34
C TYR A 543 8.49 -14.05 12.70
N ALA A 544 7.81 -13.77 13.81
CA ALA A 544 8.33 -14.02 15.14
C ALA A 544 8.45 -15.53 15.41
N GLU A 545 7.42 -16.34 15.09
CA GLU A 545 7.47 -17.81 15.21
C GLU A 545 8.62 -18.41 14.41
N LEU A 546 8.78 -18.00 13.15
CA LEU A 546 9.86 -18.47 12.28
C LEU A 546 11.25 -18.17 12.84
N ASN A 547 11.45 -16.98 13.44
CA ASN A 547 12.70 -16.65 14.12
C ASN A 547 12.94 -17.48 15.38
N HIS A 548 11.90 -17.78 16.18
CA HIS A 548 12.03 -18.68 17.33
C HIS A 548 12.36 -20.11 16.92
N ILE A 549 11.78 -20.61 15.82
CA ILE A 549 12.11 -21.92 15.24
C ILE A 549 13.56 -21.92 14.74
N LYS A 550 13.97 -20.88 13.98
CA LYS A 550 15.34 -20.71 13.49
C LYS A 550 16.37 -20.78 14.63
N VAL A 551 16.24 -19.91 15.64
CA VAL A 551 17.17 -19.84 16.78
C VAL A 551 17.20 -21.15 17.60
N ARG A 552 16.08 -21.88 17.66
CA ARG A 552 16.06 -23.24 18.24
C ARG A 552 16.89 -24.21 17.39
N SER A 553 16.63 -24.27 16.08
CA SER A 553 17.33 -25.18 15.16
C SER A 553 18.83 -24.89 15.06
N GLU A 554 19.25 -23.62 15.11
CA GLU A 554 20.67 -23.23 15.19
C GLU A 554 21.32 -23.80 16.47
N ARG A 555 20.67 -23.64 17.64
CA ARG A 555 21.15 -24.23 18.91
C ARG A 555 21.23 -25.76 18.86
N GLU A 556 20.26 -26.43 18.26
CA GLU A 556 20.25 -27.89 18.09
C GLU A 556 21.39 -28.35 17.16
N ILE A 557 21.64 -27.62 16.07
CA ILE A 557 22.78 -27.86 15.16
C ILE A 557 24.12 -27.66 15.89
N GLU A 558 24.26 -26.62 16.71
CA GLU A 558 25.45 -26.37 17.53
C GLU A 558 25.68 -27.49 18.57
N GLN A 559 24.61 -27.99 19.21
CA GLN A 559 24.70 -29.14 20.13
C GLN A 559 25.12 -30.42 19.40
N LEU A 560 24.55 -30.70 18.21
CA LEU A 560 24.91 -31.87 17.40
C LEU A 560 26.36 -31.80 16.90
N LYS A 561 26.86 -30.60 16.53
CA LYS A 561 28.29 -30.39 16.20
C LYS A 561 29.20 -30.72 17.38
N GLU A 562 28.86 -30.29 18.59
CA GLU A 562 29.67 -30.56 19.78
C GLU A 562 29.61 -32.04 20.19
N HIS A 563 28.44 -32.68 20.12
CA HIS A 563 28.32 -34.13 20.33
C HIS A 563 29.15 -34.93 19.31
N LEU A 564 29.16 -34.53 18.04
CA LEU A 564 30.02 -35.13 17.02
C LEU A 564 31.52 -34.92 17.34
N ARG A 565 31.91 -33.71 17.74
CA ARG A 565 33.30 -33.40 18.14
C ARG A 565 33.77 -34.28 19.31
N LEU A 566 32.93 -34.48 20.32
CA LEU A 566 33.20 -35.33 21.47
C LEU A 566 33.26 -36.82 21.07
N ALA A 567 32.36 -37.29 20.20
CA ALA A 567 32.40 -38.66 19.69
C ALA A 567 33.67 -38.95 18.87
N MET A 568 34.10 -38.00 18.03
CA MET A 568 35.36 -38.11 17.28
C MET A 568 36.59 -38.15 18.19
N ALA A 569 36.61 -37.35 19.26
CA ALA A 569 37.69 -37.39 20.25
C ALA A 569 37.75 -38.74 20.98
N ALA A 570 36.61 -39.27 21.43
CA ALA A 570 36.53 -40.57 22.09
C ALA A 570 36.97 -41.74 21.19
N LEU A 571 36.73 -41.65 19.87
CA LEU A 571 37.26 -42.61 18.89
C LEU A 571 38.79 -42.51 18.77
N GLN A 572 39.36 -41.31 18.71
CA GLN A 572 40.82 -41.10 18.68
C GLN A 572 41.52 -41.55 19.97
N GLU A 573 40.89 -41.36 21.14
CA GLU A 573 41.38 -41.91 22.41
C GLU A 573 41.38 -43.44 22.38
N LYS A 574 40.29 -44.07 21.91
CA LYS A 574 40.22 -45.53 21.75
C LYS A 574 41.30 -46.06 20.78
N GLU A 575 41.52 -45.39 19.65
CA GLU A 575 42.55 -45.77 18.69
C GLU A 575 43.97 -45.63 19.28
N SER A 576 44.26 -44.56 20.02
CA SER A 576 45.58 -44.40 20.65
C SER A 576 45.83 -45.41 21.79
N LEU A 577 44.79 -45.79 22.53
CA LEU A 577 44.84 -46.89 23.50
C LEU A 577 45.08 -48.26 22.84
N CYS A 578 44.39 -48.57 21.73
CA CYS A 578 44.62 -49.81 20.97
C CYS A 578 46.01 -49.89 20.30
N ASN A 579 46.67 -48.75 20.06
CA ASN A 579 48.03 -48.67 19.52
C ASN A 579 49.13 -48.65 20.62
N SER A 580 48.75 -48.82 21.90
CA SER A 580 49.67 -48.81 23.05
C SER A 580 49.72 -50.17 23.80
N VAL A 581 49.28 -51.26 23.15
CA VAL A 581 49.23 -52.64 23.65
C VAL A 581 49.90 -53.57 22.65
#